data_AF-J0KKW3-F1
#
_entry.id   AF-J0KKW3-F1
#
_cell.length_a   1.000
_cell.length_b   1.000
_cell.length_c   1.000
_cell.angle_alpha   90.00
_cell.angle_beta   90.00
_cell.angle_gamma   90.00
#
_symmetry.space_group_name_H-M   'P 1'
#
loop_
_entity.id
_entity.type
_entity.pdbx_description
1 polymer ?
#
loop_
_entity_poly.entity_id
_entity_poly.type
_entity_poly.pdbx_seq_one_letter_code
_entity_poly.pdbx_strand_id
1 'polypeptide(L)' 'MIIKETHTCYQGERKILHAYGYGCDKCPACQLRKKGFEEFQAML' A
#
# COMPACT_ATOMS: atom_id res chain seq x y z
N MET A 1 -5.11 6.84 7.20
CA MET A 1 -4.01 6.69 6.21
C MET A 1 -4.22 7.67 5.07
N ILE A 2 -3.18 8.29 4.53
CA ILE A 2 -3.27 9.21 3.38
C ILE A 2 -2.95 8.41 2.10
N ILE A 3 -3.97 7.89 1.42
CA ILE A 3 -3.84 6.78 0.46
C ILE A 3 -3.27 7.22 -0.90
N LYS A 4 -3.70 8.37 -1.42
CA LYS A 4 -3.36 8.81 -2.78
C LYS A 4 -2.12 9.70 -2.82
N GLU A 5 -1.78 10.34 -1.71
CA GLU A 5 -0.75 11.36 -1.62
C GLU A 5 0.58 10.80 -1.13
N THR A 6 0.57 9.64 -0.45
CA THR A 6 1.78 8.95 0.01
C THR A 6 2.19 7.83 -0.94
N HIS A 7 3.50 7.58 -1.02
CA HIS A 7 4.05 6.54 -1.88
C HIS A 7 5.19 5.83 -1.15
N THR A 8 5.08 4.50 -1.02
CA THR A 8 6.03 3.67 -0.25
C THR A 8 6.69 2.60 -1.14
N CYS A 9 6.21 2.39 -2.37
CA CYS A 9 6.71 1.34 -3.24
C CYS A 9 8.19 1.55 -3.63
N TYR A 10 9.04 0.55 -3.38
CA TYR A 10 10.45 0.60 -3.78
C TYR A 10 10.70 0.66 -5.29
N GLN A 11 9.71 0.30 -6.10
CA GLN A 11 9.81 0.35 -7.57
C GLN A 11 9.21 1.63 -8.15
N GLY A 12 8.71 2.55 -7.32
CA GLY A 12 8.14 3.82 -7.80
C GLY A 12 6.78 3.71 -8.51
N GLU A 13 6.10 2.56 -8.47
CA GLU A 13 4.90 2.28 -9.27
C GLU A 13 3.66 3.10 -8.82
N ARG A 14 3.24 4.08 -9.63
CA ARG A 14 2.13 5.01 -9.36
C ARG A 14 0.92 4.85 -10.27
N LYS A 15 0.90 3.87 -11.17
CA LYS A 15 -0.22 3.64 -12.10
C LYS A 15 -1.36 2.84 -11.46
N ILE A 16 -1.03 1.94 -10.54
CA ILE A 16 -2.01 1.05 -9.90
C ILE A 16 -2.30 1.55 -8.49
N LEU A 17 -3.55 1.92 -8.25
CA LEU A 17 -4.06 2.31 -6.94
C LEU A 17 -4.73 1.11 -6.26
N HIS A 18 -4.14 0.63 -5.17
CA HIS A 18 -4.76 -0.38 -4.29
C HIS A 18 -5.53 0.30 -3.15
N ALA A 19 -6.34 -0.46 -2.42
CA ALA A 19 -7.02 0.03 -1.21
C ALA A 19 -6.02 0.58 -0.16
N TYR A 20 -4.81 0.03 -0.13
CA TYR A 20 -3.73 0.51 0.75
C TYR A 20 -2.84 1.59 0.11
N GLY A 21 -3.08 2.03 -1.13
CA GLY A 21 -2.32 3.09 -1.81
C GLY A 21 -1.63 2.62 -3.11
N TYR A 22 -0.85 3.52 -3.72
CA TYR A 22 -0.13 3.22 -4.95
C TYR A 22 1.04 2.23 -4.73
N GLY A 23 1.20 1.27 -5.64
CA GLY A 23 2.37 0.40 -5.64
C GLY A 23 2.33 -0.80 -6.60
N CYS A 24 3.48 -1.47 -6.74
CA CYS A 24 3.66 -2.60 -7.65
C CYS A 24 3.13 -3.95 -7.11
N ASP A 25 2.69 -4.00 -5.86
CA ASP A 25 2.21 -5.18 -5.14
C ASP A 25 3.18 -6.37 -5.01
N LYS A 26 4.44 -6.18 -5.41
CA LYS A 26 5.45 -7.26 -5.46
C LYS A 26 6.68 -7.01 -4.60
N CYS A 27 6.91 -5.76 -4.17
CA CYS A 27 8.07 -5.43 -3.34
C CYS A 27 7.75 -5.52 -1.84
N PRO A 28 8.76 -5.73 -0.96
CA PRO A 28 8.55 -5.87 0.48
C PRO A 28 7.79 -4.68 1.11
N ALA A 29 8.03 -3.46 0.62
CA ALA A 29 7.30 -2.28 1.08
C ALA A 29 5.79 -2.33 0.78
N CYS A 30 5.40 -2.81 -0.41
CA CYS A 30 3.99 -2.97 -0.75
C CYS A 30 3.33 -4.05 0.11
N GLN A 31 4.02 -5.17 0.32
CA GLN A 31 3.53 -6.28 1.14
C GLN A 31 3.33 -5.85 2.61
N LEU A 32 4.30 -5.14 3.18
CA LEU A 32 4.19 -4.62 4.54
C LEU A 32 3.02 -3.65 4.69
N ARG A 33 2.88 -2.73 3.74
CA ARG A 33 1.80 -1.73 3.75
C ARG A 33 0.41 -2.38 3.57
N LYS A 34 0.31 -3.40 2.71
CA LYS A 34 -0.91 -4.20 2.53
C LYS A 34 -1.29 -4.90 3.84
N LYS A 35 -0.36 -5.63 4.45
CA LYS A 35 -0.59 -6.34 5.72
C LYS A 35 -1.08 -5.40 6.83
N GLY A 36 -0.40 -4.28 7.04
CA GLY A 36 -0.81 -3.31 8.07
C GLY A 36 -2.19 -2.68 7.80
N PHE A 37 -2.55 -2.49 6.53
CA PHE A 37 -3.90 -2.04 6.18
C PHE A 37 -4.96 -3.12 6.44
N GLU A 38 -4.70 -4.37 6.05
CA GLU A 38 -5.60 -5.51 6.30
C GLU A 38 -5.83 -5.73 7.80
N GLU A 39 -4.77 -5.66 8.61
CA GLU A 39 -4.86 -5.74 10.07
C GLU A 39 -5.71 -4.60 10.64
N PHE A 40 -5.51 -3.36 10.18
CA PHE A 40 -6.33 -2.22 10.60
C PHE A 40 -7.81 -2.37 10.20
N GLN A 41 -8.09 -2.86 8.98
CA GLN A 41 -9.46 -3.12 8.53
C GLN A 41 -10.15 -4.21 9.34
N ALA A 42 -9.42 -5.24 9.78
CA ALA A 42 -9.97 -6.31 10.61
C ALA A 42 -10.28 -5.87 12.05
N MET A 43 -9.79 -4.71 12.49
CA MET A 43 -10.08 -4.14 13.81
C MET A 43 -11.31 -3.20 13.83
N LEU A 44 -11.93 -2.95 12.67
CA LEU A 44 -13.14 -2.13 12.51
C LEU A 44 -14.39 -3.01 12.35
#